data_AF-A0A1T3WHQ8-F1
#
_entry.id   AF-A0A1T3WHQ8-F1
#
_cell.length_a   1.000
_cell.length_b   1.000
_cell.length_c   1.000
_cell.angle_alpha   90.00
_cell.angle_beta   90.00
_cell.angle_gamma   90.00
#
_symmetry.space_group_name_H-M   'P 1'
#
loop_
_entity.id
_entity.type
_entity.pdbx_description
1 polymer ?
#
loop_
_entity_poly.entity_id
_entity_poly.type
_entity_poly.pdbx_seq_one_letter_code
_entity_poly.pdbx_strand_id
1 'polypeptide(L)'
;MPADSTTDVLRLGARHVLAVTDADGALAAVPIVDPDGARQRATAGSGAADALLRFIAEHPGRSRHGRFTVVSWVDRYSPGIEQPITVDQTNESVIVGDRAVVKWATHLESGPHPAPRRLATLTAAGFTAMPAPWAVLTWAPGEGPETLVATVTGYLPGAVDGWTWAKDMFIA
;
A
#
# COMPACT_ATOMS: atom_id res chain seq x y z
N MET A 1 -17.72 14.55 15.79
CA MET A 1 -16.86 13.40 15.44
C MET A 1 -15.62 13.49 16.31
N PRO A 2 -15.16 12.42 16.94
CA PRO A 2 -13.87 12.43 17.61
C PRO A 2 -12.78 12.73 16.58
N ALA A 3 -11.79 13.51 16.98
CA ALA A 3 -10.69 13.91 16.11
C ALA A 3 -9.73 12.73 15.96
N ASP A 4 -9.56 12.25 14.74
CA ASP A 4 -8.57 11.25 14.36
C ASP A 4 -7.18 11.71 14.83
N SER A 5 -6.51 10.93 15.68
CA SER A 5 -5.19 11.29 16.20
C SER A 5 -4.11 10.62 15.37
N THR A 6 -3.12 11.38 14.91
CA THR A 6 -1.96 10.81 14.17
C THR A 6 -0.97 10.23 15.17
N THR A 7 -0.68 8.93 15.06
CA THR A 7 0.27 8.22 15.94
C THR A 7 1.70 8.30 15.43
N ASP A 8 1.91 7.97 14.15
CA ASP A 8 3.22 7.89 13.52
C ASP A 8 3.11 8.23 12.02
N VAL A 9 4.21 8.72 11.43
CA VAL A 9 4.25 9.11 10.00
C VAL A 9 5.48 8.58 9.28
N LEU A 10 5.29 8.04 8.09
CA LEU A 10 6.33 7.72 7.11
C LEU A 10 6.37 8.81 6.05
N ARG A 11 7.52 9.47 5.86
CA ARG A 11 7.69 10.49 4.82
C ARG A 11 7.95 9.82 3.46
N LEU A 12 7.07 10.07 2.48
CA LEU A 12 7.20 9.56 1.10
C LEU A 12 7.82 10.60 0.15
N GLY A 13 7.82 11.87 0.55
CA GLY A 13 8.40 12.97 -0.20
C GLY A 13 8.20 14.30 0.51
N ALA A 14 8.43 15.41 -0.20
CA ALA A 14 8.29 16.75 0.36
C ALA A 14 6.85 17.10 0.80
N ARG A 15 5.85 16.59 0.07
CA ARG A 15 4.42 16.92 0.29
C ARG A 15 3.56 15.72 0.65
N HIS A 16 4.15 14.52 0.76
CA HIS A 16 3.39 13.27 0.92
C HIS A 16 3.91 12.46 2.09
N VAL A 17 2.98 12.00 2.93
CA VAL A 17 3.28 11.09 4.04
C VAL A 17 2.25 9.97 4.08
N LEU A 18 2.64 8.82 4.61
CA LEU A 18 1.72 7.78 5.05
C LEU A 18 1.62 7.86 6.58
N ALA A 19 0.45 8.20 7.10
CA ALA A 19 0.20 8.29 8.52
C ALA A 19 -0.48 7.03 9.03
N VAL A 20 -0.19 6.63 10.26
CA VAL A 20 -1.08 5.76 11.03
C VAL A 20 -1.94 6.66 11.90
N THR A 21 -3.26 6.54 11.76
CA THR A 21 -4.25 7.28 12.54
C THR A 21 -5.03 6.35 13.44
N ASP A 22 -5.48 6.89 14.57
CA ASP A 22 -6.34 6.21 15.54
C ASP A 22 -7.64 7.01 15.71
N ALA A 23 -8.75 6.38 15.31
CA ALA A 23 -10.11 6.82 15.57
C ALA A 23 -10.79 5.83 16.52
N ASP A 24 -10.87 6.18 17.80
CA ASP A 24 -11.53 5.37 18.85
C ASP A 24 -11.02 3.91 18.94
N GLY A 25 -9.72 3.71 18.76
CA GLY A 25 -9.05 2.40 18.76
C GLY A 25 -9.04 1.70 17.40
N ALA A 26 -9.68 2.27 16.37
CA ALA A 26 -9.60 1.78 15.01
C ALA A 26 -8.40 2.42 14.29
N LEU A 27 -7.35 1.62 14.07
CA LEU A 27 -6.13 2.06 13.42
C LEU A 27 -6.25 1.95 11.89
N ALA A 28 -5.79 2.97 11.18
CA ALA A 28 -5.78 3.03 9.71
C ALA A 28 -4.46 3.59 9.17
N ALA A 29 -4.01 3.08 8.01
CA ALA A 29 -2.94 3.68 7.23
C ALA A 29 -3.54 4.68 6.23
N VAL A 30 -3.29 5.97 6.45
CA VAL A 30 -3.91 7.07 5.72
C VAL A 30 -2.83 7.83 4.95
N PRO A 31 -2.83 7.79 3.60
CA PRO A 31 -1.95 8.67 2.83
C PRO A 31 -2.45 10.12 2.97
N ILE A 32 -1.52 11.04 3.21
CA ILE A 32 -1.78 12.46 3.42
C ILE A 32 -0.94 13.26 2.42
N VAL A 33 -1.57 14.25 1.78
CA VAL A 33 -0.91 15.26 0.97
C VAL A 33 -1.03 16.61 1.65
N ASP A 34 0.04 17.39 1.59
CA ASP A 34 0.08 18.78 2.05
C ASP A 34 0.40 19.69 0.86
N PRO A 35 -0.63 20.13 0.10
CA PRO A 35 -0.37 20.96 -1.06
C PRO A 35 0.17 22.34 -0.63
N ASP A 36 -0.44 22.99 0.36
CA ASP A 36 -0.18 24.42 0.63
C ASP A 36 -0.04 24.75 2.13
N GLY A 37 0.40 23.79 2.95
CA GLY A 37 0.48 23.88 4.41
C GLY A 37 -0.77 23.37 5.14
N ALA A 38 -1.78 22.90 4.40
CA ALA A 38 -2.99 22.27 4.92
C ALA A 38 -2.98 20.76 4.61
N ARG A 39 -2.79 19.93 5.65
CA ARG A 39 -2.83 18.47 5.51
C ARG A 39 -4.23 18.00 5.17
N GLN A 40 -4.33 17.21 4.11
CA GLN A 40 -5.56 16.52 3.71
C GLN A 40 -5.27 15.06 3.40
N ARG A 41 -6.25 14.20 3.61
CA ARG A 41 -6.20 12.81 3.14
C ARG A 41 -6.02 12.81 1.61
N ALA A 42 -5.02 12.09 1.13
CA ALA A 42 -4.81 11.92 -0.30
C ALA A 42 -5.89 11.02 -0.89
N THR A 43 -6.28 11.34 -2.12
CA THR A 43 -7.09 10.48 -2.98
C THR A 43 -6.27 10.10 -4.21
N ALA A 44 -6.73 9.10 -4.99
CA ALA A 44 -6.16 8.88 -6.32
C ALA A 44 -6.12 10.20 -7.12
N GLY A 45 -4.97 10.49 -7.72
CA GLY A 45 -4.66 11.75 -8.42
C GLY A 45 -3.89 12.75 -7.56
N SER A 46 -3.77 12.53 -6.24
CA SER A 46 -3.02 13.40 -5.32
C SER A 46 -1.50 13.15 -5.36
N GLY A 47 -1.05 12.08 -6.00
CA GLY A 47 0.37 11.73 -6.15
C GLY A 47 0.96 10.96 -4.96
N ALA A 48 0.14 10.52 -3.99
CA ALA A 48 0.62 9.80 -2.82
C ALA A 48 1.04 8.35 -3.12
N ALA A 49 0.32 7.68 -4.03
CA ALA A 49 0.66 6.33 -4.48
C ALA A 49 1.92 6.38 -5.36
N ASP A 50 2.02 7.34 -6.28
CA ASP A 50 3.21 7.60 -7.08
C ASP A 50 4.43 7.96 -6.20
N ALA A 51 4.22 8.77 -5.15
CA ALA A 51 5.25 9.06 -4.16
C ALA A 51 5.72 7.82 -3.40
N LEU A 52 4.83 6.88 -3.07
CA LEU A 52 5.22 5.60 -2.48
C LEU A 52 6.07 4.78 -3.47
N LEU A 53 5.73 4.75 -4.76
CA LEU A 53 6.52 4.02 -5.75
C LEU A 53 7.95 4.55 -5.87
N ARG A 54 8.11 5.88 -5.88
CA ARG A 54 9.43 6.51 -5.83
C ARG A 54 10.18 6.12 -4.56
N PHE A 55 9.52 6.22 -3.41
CA PHE A 55 10.11 5.90 -2.11
C PHE A 55 10.64 4.45 -2.05
N ILE A 56 9.86 3.46 -2.50
CA ILE A 56 10.29 2.05 -2.44
C ILE A 56 11.43 1.73 -3.42
N ALA A 57 11.49 2.43 -4.56
CA ALA A 57 12.58 2.28 -5.53
C ALA A 57 13.89 2.91 -5.04
N GLU A 58 13.82 3.98 -4.25
CA GLU A 58 14.98 4.61 -3.60
C GLU A 58 15.50 3.79 -2.41
N HIS A 59 14.70 2.84 -1.89
CA HIS A 59 15.03 2.02 -0.72
C HIS A 59 14.85 0.50 -1.00
N PRO A 60 15.59 -0.08 -1.96
CA PRO A 60 15.52 -1.51 -2.25
C PRO A 60 15.97 -2.35 -1.05
N GLY A 61 15.40 -3.55 -0.92
CA GLY A 61 15.66 -4.44 0.21
C GLY A 61 14.87 -4.06 1.46
N ARG A 62 15.37 -4.47 2.64
CA ARG A 62 14.74 -4.17 3.93
C ARG A 62 15.31 -2.88 4.51
N SER A 63 14.45 -1.93 4.84
CA SER A 63 14.80 -0.68 5.53
C SER A 63 13.84 -0.36 6.66
N ARG A 64 14.27 0.46 7.63
CA ARG A 64 13.47 0.91 8.77
C ARG A 64 13.43 2.43 8.81
N HIS A 65 12.24 2.97 8.99
CA HIS A 65 11.94 4.41 9.01
C HIS A 65 11.07 4.72 10.22
N GLY A 66 11.71 5.07 11.34
CA GLY A 66 11.01 5.17 12.62
C GLY A 66 10.39 3.81 13.01
N ARG A 67 9.05 3.78 13.13
CA ARG A 67 8.28 2.56 13.43
C ARG A 67 7.85 1.76 12.21
N PHE A 68 8.20 2.21 11.01
CA PHE A 68 7.87 1.52 9.77
C PHE A 68 9.02 0.63 9.33
N THR A 69 8.70 -0.60 8.94
CA THR A 69 9.60 -1.49 8.20
C THR A 69 9.10 -1.59 6.76
N VAL A 70 10.00 -1.37 5.81
CA VAL A 70 9.72 -1.47 4.37
C VAL A 70 10.59 -2.56 3.78
N VAL A 71 9.97 -3.48 3.06
CA VAL A 71 10.66 -4.47 2.23
C VAL A 71 10.30 -4.17 0.79
N SER A 72 11.29 -3.75 -0.01
CA SER A 72 11.14 -3.45 -1.43
C SER A 72 11.94 -4.45 -2.29
N TRP A 73 11.35 -4.88 -3.40
CA TRP A 73 11.98 -5.73 -4.41
C TRP A 73 12.20 -5.00 -5.74
N VAL A 74 12.01 -3.69 -5.76
CA VAL A 74 12.22 -2.84 -6.95
C VAL A 74 13.29 -1.80 -6.67
N ASP A 75 14.08 -1.47 -7.68
CA ASP A 75 15.18 -0.48 -7.64
C ASP A 75 15.04 0.58 -8.74
N ARG A 76 13.90 0.58 -9.45
CA ARG A 76 13.61 1.50 -10.55
C ARG A 76 12.25 2.14 -10.34
N TYR A 77 12.21 3.42 -10.68
CA TYR A 77 11.01 4.24 -10.62
C TYR A 77 10.75 4.88 -11.97
N SER A 78 9.47 4.95 -12.34
CA SER A 78 8.97 5.82 -13.39
C SER A 78 7.64 6.39 -12.90
N PRO A 79 7.42 7.71 -13.04
CA PRO A 79 6.17 8.33 -12.65
C PRO A 79 5.00 7.76 -13.45
N GLY A 80 3.81 7.78 -12.86
CA GLY A 80 2.57 7.34 -13.49
C GLY A 80 1.34 8.12 -13.05
N ILE A 81 0.29 8.07 -13.87
CA ILE A 81 -1.02 8.65 -13.53
C ILE A 81 -1.70 7.72 -12.52
N GLU A 82 -2.28 8.30 -11.47
CA GLU A 82 -3.04 7.57 -10.45
C GLU A 82 -4.51 7.39 -10.86
N GLN A 83 -5.03 6.18 -10.70
CA GLN A 83 -6.42 5.84 -10.95
C GLN A 83 -6.99 5.00 -9.80
N PRO A 84 -8.18 5.33 -9.27
CA PRO A 84 -8.78 4.56 -8.19
C PRO A 84 -9.33 3.23 -8.71
N ILE A 85 -9.24 2.18 -7.88
CA ILE A 85 -10.04 0.96 -8.05
C ILE A 85 -11.33 1.16 -7.25
N THR A 86 -12.48 1.21 -7.93
CA THR A 86 -13.77 1.62 -7.34
C THR A 86 -14.73 0.46 -7.05
N VAL A 87 -14.27 -0.79 -7.17
CA VAL A 87 -15.08 -1.97 -6.78
C VAL A 87 -15.15 -2.10 -5.26
N ASP A 88 -16.16 -2.82 -4.76
CA ASP A 88 -16.33 -3.03 -3.31
C ASP A 88 -15.14 -3.78 -2.72
N GLN A 89 -14.38 -3.09 -1.86
CA GLN A 89 -13.15 -3.57 -1.25
C GLN A 89 -13.07 -3.09 0.20
N THR A 90 -12.49 -3.90 1.07
CA THR A 90 -12.23 -3.53 2.47
C THR A 90 -11.11 -2.51 2.63
N ASN A 91 -10.34 -2.26 1.57
CA ASN A 91 -9.14 -1.42 1.53
C ASN A 91 -9.20 -0.50 0.33
N GLU A 92 -8.44 0.60 0.37
CA GLU A 92 -8.31 1.49 -0.78
C GLU A 92 -7.14 1.07 -1.68
N SER A 93 -7.40 0.97 -2.98
CA SER A 93 -6.37 0.62 -3.97
C SER A 93 -6.28 1.65 -5.09
N VAL A 94 -5.06 1.96 -5.51
CA VAL A 94 -4.73 2.93 -6.56
C VAL A 94 -3.82 2.27 -7.59
N ILE A 95 -4.21 2.31 -8.86
CA ILE A 95 -3.37 1.94 -9.98
C ILE A 95 -2.46 3.13 -10.30
N VAL A 96 -1.19 2.88 -10.57
CA VAL A 96 -0.23 3.92 -10.99
C VAL A 96 0.39 3.54 -12.33
N GLY A 97 0.09 4.35 -13.35
CA GLY A 97 0.68 4.27 -14.69
C GLY A 97 0.59 2.90 -15.35
N ASP A 98 -0.51 2.16 -15.12
CA ASP A 98 -0.75 0.79 -15.63
C ASP A 98 0.37 -0.22 -15.31
N ARG A 99 1.10 0.00 -14.21
CA ARG A 99 2.24 -0.84 -13.84
C ARG A 99 2.18 -1.34 -12.42
N ALA A 100 1.60 -0.56 -11.51
CA ALA A 100 1.55 -0.89 -10.10
C ALA A 100 0.13 -0.75 -9.56
N VAL A 101 -0.17 -1.56 -8.54
CA VAL A 101 -1.30 -1.34 -7.65
C VAL A 101 -0.75 -1.11 -6.25
N VAL A 102 -1.05 0.06 -5.69
CA VAL A 102 -0.81 0.38 -4.29
C VAL A 102 -2.10 0.11 -3.52
N LYS A 103 -2.01 -0.64 -2.43
CA LYS A 103 -3.14 -0.95 -1.54
C LYS A 103 -2.84 -0.43 -0.14
N TRP A 104 -3.68 0.47 0.35
CA TRP A 104 -3.60 1.05 1.70
C TRP A 104 -4.43 0.22 2.68
N ALA A 105 -3.86 -0.14 3.82
CA ALA A 105 -4.60 -0.83 4.87
C ALA A 105 -5.49 0.17 5.62
N THR A 106 -6.79 0.18 5.31
CA THR A 106 -7.76 1.09 5.95
C THR A 106 -8.21 0.60 7.34
N HIS A 107 -7.92 -0.66 7.66
CA HIS A 107 -8.18 -1.27 8.96
C HIS A 107 -6.95 -2.11 9.33
N LEU A 108 -6.14 -1.64 10.28
CA LEU A 108 -4.96 -2.34 10.75
C LEU A 108 -5.38 -3.44 11.73
N GLU A 109 -4.99 -4.67 11.41
CA GLU A 109 -5.16 -5.81 12.31
C GLU A 109 -3.94 -5.96 13.22
N SER A 110 -4.13 -6.35 14.48
CA SER A 110 -3.01 -6.65 15.39
C SER A 110 -2.09 -7.71 14.79
N GLY A 111 -0.79 -7.42 14.82
CA GLY A 111 0.23 -8.29 14.22
C GLY A 111 0.46 -9.62 14.96
N PRO A 112 1.33 -10.49 14.40
CA PRO A 112 2.09 -10.28 13.18
C PRO A 112 1.23 -10.54 11.93
N HIS A 113 1.19 -9.57 11.02
CA HIS A 113 0.50 -9.79 9.75
C HIS A 113 1.24 -10.85 8.91
N PRO A 114 0.56 -11.82 8.26
CA PRO A 114 1.23 -12.92 7.57
C PRO A 114 1.87 -12.52 6.22
N ALA A 115 1.42 -11.43 5.59
CA ALA A 115 1.85 -11.05 4.24
C ALA A 115 3.37 -10.83 4.08
N PRO A 116 4.10 -10.10 4.95
CA PRO A 116 5.55 -9.92 4.81
C PRO A 116 6.30 -11.24 4.68
N ARG A 117 6.03 -12.21 5.57
CA ARG A 117 6.70 -13.52 5.54
C ARG A 117 6.31 -14.32 4.29
N ARG A 118 5.03 -14.35 3.95
CA ARG A 118 4.53 -15.12 2.79
C ARG A 118 5.10 -14.57 1.48
N LEU A 119 5.02 -13.26 1.27
CA LEU A 119 5.50 -12.62 0.04
C LEU A 119 7.01 -12.74 -0.09
N ALA A 120 7.78 -12.54 0.98
CA ALA A 120 9.23 -12.75 0.94
C ALA A 120 9.60 -14.21 0.57
N THR A 121 8.87 -15.19 1.11
CA THR A 121 9.09 -16.61 0.80
C THR A 121 8.78 -16.92 -0.66
N LEU A 122 7.64 -16.44 -1.19
CA LEU A 122 7.24 -16.65 -2.57
C LEU A 122 8.20 -15.98 -3.56
N THR A 123 8.63 -14.75 -3.27
CA THR A 123 9.62 -14.03 -4.08
C THR A 123 10.96 -14.75 -4.07
N ALA A 124 11.45 -15.20 -2.91
CA ALA A 124 12.72 -15.94 -2.82
C ALA A 124 12.67 -17.29 -3.56
N ALA A 125 11.50 -17.92 -3.64
CA ALA A 125 11.29 -19.15 -4.40
C ALA A 125 11.09 -18.91 -5.92
N GLY A 126 11.07 -17.66 -6.39
CA GLY A 126 10.82 -17.33 -7.79
C GLY A 126 9.41 -17.65 -8.26
N PHE A 127 8.42 -17.67 -7.36
CA PHE A 127 7.03 -17.98 -7.70
C PHE A 127 6.40 -16.84 -8.52
N THR A 128 5.87 -17.16 -9.71
CA THR A 128 5.35 -16.17 -10.67
C THR A 128 3.84 -16.25 -10.93
N ALA A 129 3.12 -17.21 -10.32
CA ALA A 129 1.66 -17.34 -10.49
C ALA A 129 0.85 -16.40 -9.57
N MET A 130 1.33 -15.17 -9.42
CA MET A 130 0.67 -14.07 -8.72
C MET A 130 1.19 -12.72 -9.24
N PRO A 131 0.47 -11.60 -9.03
CA PRO A 131 1.01 -10.27 -9.30
C PRO A 131 2.39 -10.09 -8.62
N ALA A 132 3.38 -9.62 -9.39
CA ALA A 132 4.75 -9.49 -8.89
C ALA A 132 4.78 -8.55 -7.67
N PRO A 133 5.27 -8.98 -6.49
CA PRO A 133 5.38 -8.10 -5.33
C PRO A 133 6.43 -7.03 -5.58
N TRP A 134 6.10 -5.78 -5.32
CA TRP A 134 7.04 -4.66 -5.42
C TRP A 134 7.48 -4.19 -4.05
N ALA A 135 6.55 -4.09 -3.10
CA ALA A 135 6.90 -3.79 -1.72
C ALA A 135 5.83 -4.25 -0.72
N VAL A 136 6.26 -4.42 0.53
CA VAL A 136 5.41 -4.57 1.71
C VAL A 136 5.87 -3.57 2.76
N LEU A 137 4.92 -2.82 3.32
CA LEU A 137 5.16 -1.87 4.38
C LEU A 137 4.41 -2.32 5.63
N THR A 138 5.12 -2.28 6.76
CA THR A 138 4.56 -2.61 8.07
C THR A 138 4.87 -1.52 9.08
N TRP A 139 4.07 -1.44 10.14
CA TRP A 139 4.25 -0.54 11.27
C TRP A 139 4.14 -1.33 12.58
N ALA A 140 4.91 -0.94 13.60
CA ALA A 140 4.88 -1.56 14.92
C ALA A 140 4.40 -0.56 16.00
N PRO A 141 3.30 -0.85 16.73
CA PRO A 141 2.89 -0.07 17.89
C PRO A 141 3.86 -0.31 19.06
N GLY A 142 4.86 0.56 19.22
CA GLY A 142 5.87 0.40 20.29
C GLY A 142 6.73 -0.85 20.09
N GLU A 143 6.81 -1.70 21.10
CA GLU A 143 7.50 -3.00 21.07
C GLU A 143 6.57 -4.15 20.60
N GLY A 144 5.36 -3.83 20.14
CA GLY A 144 4.38 -4.79 19.64
C GLY A 144 4.73 -5.38 18.27
N PRO A 145 3.99 -6.43 17.83
CA PRO A 145 4.23 -7.07 16.55
C PRO A 145 3.90 -6.15 15.36
N GLU A 146 4.67 -6.30 14.28
CA GLU A 146 4.47 -5.57 13.02
C GLU A 146 3.08 -5.88 12.40
N THR A 147 2.33 -4.84 12.09
CA THR A 147 1.07 -4.91 11.31
C THR A 147 1.27 -4.34 9.91
N LEU A 148 0.44 -4.78 8.96
CA LEU A 148 0.50 -4.34 7.57
C LEU A 148 -0.12 -2.95 7.42
N VAL A 149 0.60 -2.03 6.76
CA VAL A 149 0.08 -0.68 6.44
C VAL A 149 -0.13 -0.47 4.95
N ALA A 150 0.68 -1.10 4.10
CA ALA A 150 0.48 -1.05 2.65
C ALA A 150 1.16 -2.22 1.93
N THR A 151 0.61 -2.59 0.77
CA THR A 151 1.29 -3.45 -0.20
C THR A 151 1.36 -2.77 -1.56
N VAL A 152 2.41 -3.11 -2.32
CA VAL A 152 2.57 -2.69 -3.72
C VAL A 152 2.82 -3.94 -4.56
N THR A 153 2.08 -4.08 -5.65
CA THR A 153 2.20 -5.20 -6.59
C THR A 153 2.19 -4.70 -8.02
N GLY A 154 2.69 -5.52 -8.96
CA GLY A 154 2.53 -5.28 -10.39
C GLY A 154 1.06 -5.29 -10.79
N TYR A 155 0.65 -4.30 -11.58
CA TYR A 155 -0.67 -4.28 -12.20
C TYR A 155 -0.73 -5.35 -13.32
N LEU A 156 -1.90 -5.96 -13.47
CA LEU A 156 -2.19 -6.94 -14.52
C LEU A 156 -3.23 -6.35 -15.49
N PRO A 157 -2.80 -5.73 -16.61
CA PRO A 157 -3.71 -5.15 -17.58
C PRO A 157 -4.65 -6.21 -18.16
N GLY A 158 -5.96 -5.88 -18.19
CA GLY A 158 -6.97 -6.77 -18.75
C GLY A 158 -7.27 -8.03 -17.93
N ALA A 159 -6.74 -8.14 -16.70
CA ALA A 159 -7.10 -9.23 -15.81
C ALA A 159 -8.59 -9.15 -15.43
N VAL A 160 -9.24 -10.30 -15.44
CA VAL A 160 -10.62 -10.49 -14.99
C VAL A 160 -10.59 -11.36 -13.74
N ASP A 161 -11.40 -11.03 -12.73
CA ASP A 161 -11.49 -11.87 -11.55
C ASP A 161 -12.09 -13.24 -11.88
N GLY A 162 -11.67 -14.27 -11.15
CA GLY A 162 -12.08 -15.65 -11.45
C GLY A 162 -13.58 -15.89 -11.30
N TRP A 163 -14.30 -15.08 -10.50
CA TRP A 163 -15.73 -15.21 -10.34
C TRP A 163 -16.48 -14.71 -11.58
N THR A 164 -16.15 -13.50 -12.04
CA THR A 164 -16.69 -12.93 -13.29
C THR A 164 -16.39 -13.86 -14.47
N TRP A 165 -15.14 -14.32 -14.59
CA TRP A 165 -14.76 -15.26 -15.64
C TRP A 165 -15.59 -16.55 -15.62
N ALA A 166 -15.73 -17.18 -14.44
CA ALA A 166 -16.51 -18.41 -14.31
C ALA A 166 -17.99 -18.18 -14.61
N LYS A 167 -18.56 -17.07 -14.12
CA LYS A 167 -19.96 -16.71 -14.38
C LYS A 167 -20.22 -16.55 -15.88
N ASP A 168 -19.36 -15.82 -16.60
CA ASP A 168 -19.52 -15.59 -18.04
C ASP A 168 -19.40 -16.88 -18.84
N MET A 169 -18.53 -17.82 -18.41
CA MET A 169 -18.41 -19.15 -19.01
C MET A 169 -19.70 -19.98 -18.91
N PHE A 170 -20.47 -19.86 -17.82
CA PHE A 170 -21.70 -20.63 -17.62
C PHE A 170 -22.96 -19.98 -18.22
N ILE A 171 -22.89 -18.71 -18.60
CA ILE A 171 -24.02 -17.97 -19.20
C ILE A 171 -23.96 -17.96 -20.74
N ALA A 172 -22.78 -18.25 -21.32
CA ALA A 172 -22.56 -18.40 -22.77
C ALA A 172 -23.06 -19.75 -23.31
#